data_AF-A0A3D4YYZ5-F1
#
_entry.id   AF-A0A3D4YYZ5-F1
#
_cell.length_a   1.000
_cell.length_b   1.000
_cell.length_c   1.000
_cell.angle_alpha   90.00
_cell.angle_beta   90.00
_cell.angle_gamma   90.00
#
_symmetry.space_group_name_H-M   'P 1'
#
loop_
_entity.id
_entity.type
_entity.pdbx_description
1 polymer ?
#
loop_
_entity_poly.entity_id
_entity_poly.type
_entity_poly.pdbx_seq_one_letter_code
_entity_poly.pdbx_strand_id
1 'polypeptide(L)' 'DYLARVEGEGALYIQIKKGEVTDVKLKIFEPPRFFEAFLRGRNFQEAPDITARICGICP' A
#
# COMPACT_ATOMS: atom_id res chain seq x y z
N ASP A 1 -8.51 -7.84 10.90
CA ASP A 1 -7.58 -6.99 11.65
C ASP A 1 -6.40 -6.60 10.80
N TYR A 2 -5.97 -5.34 10.94
CA TYR A 2 -4.80 -4.79 10.26
C TYR A 2 -3.50 -5.12 11.00
N LEU A 3 -2.38 -5.14 10.28
CA LEU A 3 -1.05 -5.26 10.85
C LEU A 3 -0.68 -3.95 11.57
N ALA A 4 -0.14 -4.08 12.78
CA ALA A 4 0.31 -2.94 13.58
C ALA A 4 1.79 -2.62 13.32
N ARG A 5 2.20 -1.38 13.61
CA ARG A 5 3.58 -0.86 13.49
C ARG A 5 4.13 -0.94 12.05
N VAL A 6 3.29 -0.61 11.08
CA VAL A 6 3.65 -0.48 9.67
C VAL A 6 3.05 0.81 9.12
N GLU A 7 3.61 1.34 8.03
CA GLU A 7 2.99 2.38 7.21
C GLU A 7 2.11 1.70 6.15
N GLY A 8 0.95 2.29 5.85
CA GLY A 8 -0.06 1.70 4.99
C GLY A 8 -0.96 0.65 5.67
N GLU A 9 -1.82 0.04 4.87
CA GLU A 9 -2.86 -0.90 5.32
C GLU A 9 -2.57 -2.32 4.82
N GLY A 10 -2.13 -3.18 5.74
CA GLY A 10 -1.84 -4.59 5.47
C GLY A 10 -2.57 -5.54 6.41
N ALA A 11 -2.82 -6.77 5.98
CA ALA A 11 -3.38 -7.85 6.80
C ALA A 11 -2.81 -9.21 6.37
N LEU A 12 -2.80 -10.20 7.28
CA LEU A 12 -2.42 -11.58 6.97
C LEU A 12 -3.64 -12.49 7.08
N TYR A 13 -3.82 -13.34 6.07
CA TYR A 13 -4.72 -14.50 6.13
C TYR A 13 -3.87 -15.76 6.31
N ILE A 14 -4.20 -16.57 7.31
CA ILE A 14 -3.47 -17.81 7.63
C ILE A 14 -4.50 -18.94 7.77
N GLN A 15 -4.29 -20.04 7.06
CA GLN A 15 -5.10 -21.24 7.17
C GLN A 15 -4.30 -22.37 7.81
N ILE A 16 -4.78 -22.88 8.96
CA ILE A 16 -4.16 -24.00 9.68
C ILE A 16 -5.06 -25.23 9.59
N LYS A 17 -4.49 -26.39 9.24
CA LYS A 17 -5.17 -27.69 9.26
C LYS A 17 -4.30 -28.71 9.98
N LYS A 18 -4.88 -29.42 10.95
CA LYS A 18 -4.17 -30.46 11.73
C LYS A 18 -2.87 -29.96 12.39
N GLY A 19 -2.84 -28.71 12.85
CA GLY A 19 -1.67 -28.11 13.47
C GLY A 19 -0.60 -27.60 12.49
N GLU A 20 -0.79 -27.80 11.19
CA GLU A 20 0.12 -27.34 10.15
C GLU A 20 -0.47 -26.14 9.40
N VAL A 21 0.39 -25.18 9.07
CA VAL A 21 0.02 -24.05 8.21
C VAL A 21 -0.10 -24.56 6.78
N THR A 22 -1.27 -24.35 6.17
CA THR A 22 -1.60 -24.85 4.82
C THR A 22 -1.75 -23.75 3.77
N ASP A 23 -2.00 -22.50 4.20
CA ASP A 23 -2.07 -21.34 3.31
C ASP A 23 -1.72 -20.08 4.08
N VAL A 24 -1.03 -19.15 3.42
CA VAL A 24 -0.69 -17.82 3.97
C VAL A 24 -0.81 -16.80 2.85
N LYS A 25 -1.57 -15.73 3.08
CA LYS A 25 -1.74 -14.63 2.11
C LYS A 25 -1.53 -13.29 2.79
N LEU A 26 -0.59 -12.51 2.26
CA LEU A 26 -0.49 -11.09 2.56
C LEU A 26 -1.54 -10.34 1.74
N LYS A 27 -2.36 -9.56 2.42
CA LYS A 27 -3.34 -8.66 1.83
C LYS A 27 -2.85 -7.24 2.06
N ILE A 28 -2.51 -6.56 0.98
CA ILE A 28 -2.26 -5.13 1.00
C ILE A 28 -3.52 -4.47 0.42
N PHE A 29 -4.15 -3.62 1.21
CA PHE A 29 -5.27 -2.83 0.74
C PHE A 29 -4.81 -1.38 0.72
N GLU A 30 -4.85 -0.77 -0.45
CA GLU A 30 -4.61 0.66 -0.58
C GLU A 30 -5.69 1.21 -1.51
N PRO A 31 -6.57 2.13 -1.06
CA PRO A 31 -7.54 2.72 -1.95
C PRO A 31 -6.80 3.40 -3.10
N PRO A 32 -7.26 3.28 -4.36
CA PRO A 32 -6.54 3.83 -5.48
C PRO A 32 -6.50 5.36 -5.35
N ARG A 33 -5.29 5.90 -5.14
CA ARG A 33 -5.04 7.35 -5.04
C ARG A 33 -4.75 7.99 -6.40
N PHE A 34 -4.63 7.16 -7.44
CA PHE A 34 -4.56 7.56 -8.85
C PHE A 34 -3.43 8.53 -9.22
N PHE A 35 -2.32 8.57 -8.47
CA PHE A 35 -1.19 9.48 -8.75
C PHE A 35 -0.68 9.38 -10.19
N GLU A 36 -0.55 8.16 -10.74
CA GLU A 36 -0.09 7.95 -12.12
C GLU A 36 -1.01 8.57 -13.17
N ALA A 37 -2.33 8.43 -12.99
CA ALA A 37 -3.31 9.03 -13.90
C ALA A 37 -3.40 10.55 -13.69
N PHE A 38 -3.34 11.00 -12.44
CA PHE A 38 -3.39 12.40 -12.04
C PHE A 38 -2.21 13.23 -12.56
N LEU A 39 -1.03 12.61 -12.74
CA LEU A 39 0.16 13.27 -13.28
C LEU A 39 0.12 13.48 -14.80
N ARG A 40 -0.77 12.81 -15.53
CA ARG A 40 -0.83 12.93 -16.99
C ARG A 40 -1.22 14.36 -17.40
N GLY A 41 -0.43 14.96 -18.29
CA GLY A 41 -0.68 16.32 -18.80
C GLY A 41 -0.28 17.46 -17.85
N ARG A 42 0.26 17.15 -16.66
CA ARG A 42 0.84 18.16 -15.76
C ARG A 42 2.24 18.59 -16.19
N ASN A 43 2.67 19.75 -15.70
CA ASN A 43 4.04 20.19 -15.90
C ASN A 43 4.99 19.27 -15.11
N PHE A 44 6.08 18.84 -15.73
CA PHE A 44 7.06 17.95 -15.10
C PHE A 44 7.67 18.53 -13.81
N GLN A 45 7.69 19.87 -13.66
CA GLN A 45 8.18 20.55 -12.47
C GLN A 45 7.27 20.32 -11.25
N GLU A 46 5.99 20.01 -11.44
CA GLU A 46 5.05 19.73 -10.35
C GLU A 46 5.22 18.32 -9.77
N ALA A 47 5.92 17.42 -10.47
CA ALA A 47 5.98 16.01 -10.11
C ALA A 47 6.56 15.78 -8.70
N PRO A 48 7.71 16.36 -8.28
CA PRO A 48 8.27 16.11 -6.96
C PRO A 48 7.34 16.54 -5.83
N ASP A 49 6.70 17.71 -5.99
CA ASP A 49 5.74 18.20 -5.00
C ASP A 49 4.51 17.29 -4.91
N ILE A 50 3.95 16.86 -6.04
CA ILE A 50 2.78 15.98 -6.01
C ILE A 50 3.14 14.61 -5.40
N THR A 51 4.24 13.99 -5.84
CA THR A 51 4.60 12.62 -5.43
C THR A 51 5.04 12.52 -3.97
N ALA A 52 5.56 13.60 -3.37
CA ALA A 52 5.88 13.64 -1.94
C ALA A 52 4.67 13.42 -1.02
N ARG A 53 3.44 13.42 -1.57
CA ARG A 53 2.20 13.14 -0.84
C ARG A 53 1.76 11.67 -0.99
N ILE A 54 2.56 10.82 -1.64
CA ILE A 54 2.34 9.38 -1.71
C ILE A 54 2.64 8.71 -0.37
N CYS A 55 3.68 9.13 0.35
CA CYS A 55 4.00 8.58 1.67
C CYS A 55 4.49 9.69 2.58
N GLY A 56 3.99 9.73 3.82
CA GLY A 56 4.44 10.70 4.82
C GLY A 56 5.80 10.39 5.45
N ILE A 57 6.32 9.17 5.24
CA ILE A 57 7.61 8.72 5.81
C ILE A 57 8.75 8.84 4.78
N CYS A 58 8.49 8.50 3.52
CA CYS A 58 9.44 8.64 2.41
C CYS A 58 8.90 9.60 1.33
N PRO A 59 8.84 10.91 1.63
CA PRO A 59 8.43 11.91 0.65
C PRO A 59 9.40 11.99 -0.54
#